data_AF-A0A2K3KIW5-F1
#
_entry.id   AF-A0A2K3KIW5-F1
#
_cell.length_a   1.000
_cell.length_b   1.000
_cell.length_c   1.000
_cell.angle_alpha   90.00
_cell.angle_beta   90.00
_cell.angle_gamma   90.00
#
_symmetry.space_group_name_H-M   'P 1'
#
loop_
_entity.id
_entity.type
_entity.pdbx_description
1 polymer ?
#
loop_
_entity_poly.entity_id
_entity_poly.type
_entity_poly.pdbx_seq_one_letter_code
_entity_poly.pdbx_strand_id
1 'polypeptide(L)'
;MARSLNLEEGSFLDQFGKQSLLQARVNFYPRCSRPDLVLGVKPHTDRSGITTLLQDKEVEGLQVLIDDKWVNVPTIPDALVVNLGDQMQ
;
A
#
# COMPACT_ATOMS: atom_id res chain seq x y z
N MET A 1 -9.45 12.63 4.52
CA MET A 1 -9.13 12.95 3.12
C MET A 1 -10.10 13.96 2.50
N ALA A 2 -11.42 13.69 2.46
CA ALA A 2 -12.40 14.57 1.80
C ALA A 2 -12.31 16.04 2.27
N ARG A 3 -12.30 16.26 3.60
CA ARG A 3 -12.14 17.60 4.18
C ARG A 3 -10.84 18.30 3.76
N SER A 4 -9.72 17.58 3.62
CA SER A 4 -8.44 18.15 3.18
C SER A 4 -8.45 18.62 1.73
N LEU A 5 -9.40 18.12 0.93
CA LEU A 5 -9.63 18.51 -0.46
C LEU A 5 -10.81 19.47 -0.61
N ASN A 6 -11.35 20.00 0.50
CA ASN A 6 -12.57 20.83 0.55
C ASN A 6 -13.80 20.15 -0.08
N LEU A 7 -13.88 18.82 0.01
CA LEU A 7 -15.04 18.04 -0.41
C LEU A 7 -15.98 17.78 0.77
N GLU A 8 -17.24 17.48 0.45
CA GLU A 8 -18.22 17.04 1.41
C GLU A 8 -17.74 15.78 2.16
N GLU A 9 -18.01 15.73 3.45
CA GLU A 9 -17.70 14.57 4.27
C GLU A 9 -18.49 13.35 3.80
N GLY A 10 -17.82 12.19 3.69
CA GLY A 10 -18.46 10.98 3.17
C GLY A 10 -18.45 10.86 1.65
N SER A 11 -18.10 11.90 0.90
CA SER A 11 -18.09 11.89 -0.58
C SER A 11 -17.30 10.73 -1.22
N PHE A 12 -16.21 10.28 -0.60
CA PHE A 12 -15.50 9.08 -1.06
C PHE A 12 -16.26 7.79 -0.76
N LEU A 13 -16.88 7.67 0.41
CA LEU A 13 -17.68 6.50 0.78
C LEU A 13 -18.87 6.33 -0.17
N ASP A 14 -19.51 7.45 -0.55
CA ASP A 14 -20.61 7.45 -1.50
C ASP A 14 -20.18 6.95 -2.88
N GLN A 15 -18.95 7.28 -3.30
CA GLN A 15 -18.36 6.80 -4.56
C GLN A 15 -18.03 5.30 -4.55
N PHE A 16 -17.53 4.78 -3.43
CA PHE A 16 -17.29 3.33 -3.28
C PHE A 16 -18.58 2.52 -3.14
N GLY A 17 -19.70 3.20 -2.89
CA GLY A 17 -21.03 2.61 -2.77
C GLY A 17 -21.23 1.83 -1.46
N LYS A 18 -22.44 1.31 -1.28
CA LYS A 18 -22.87 0.64 -0.04
C LYS A 18 -22.25 -0.74 0.20
N GLN A 19 -21.56 -1.30 -0.79
CA GLN A 19 -20.93 -2.62 -0.75
C GLN A 19 -19.45 -2.49 -1.17
N SER A 20 -18.71 -1.63 -0.48
CA SER A 20 -17.27 -1.52 -0.69
C SER A 20 -16.60 -2.88 -0.44
N LEU A 21 -15.79 -3.34 -1.40
CA LEU A 21 -15.06 -4.59 -1.27
C LEU A 21 -13.87 -4.41 -0.33
N LEU A 22 -13.86 -5.15 0.78
CA LEU A 22 -12.70 -5.28 1.65
C LEU A 22 -11.98 -6.58 1.32
N GLN A 23 -10.71 -6.50 0.94
CA GLN A 23 -9.85 -7.66 0.70
C GLN A 23 -8.65 -7.63 1.64
N ALA A 24 -8.35 -8.77 2.25
CA ALA A 24 -7.11 -8.99 2.98
C ALA A 24 -6.18 -9.89 2.18
N ARG A 25 -4.89 -9.53 2.12
CA ARG A 25 -3.83 -10.37 1.56
C ARG A 25 -2.75 -10.55 2.62
N VAL A 26 -2.38 -11.80 2.89
CA VAL A 26 -1.29 -12.15 3.79
C VAL A 26 -0.15 -12.69 2.95
N ASN A 27 0.98 -12.00 2.95
CA ASN A 27 2.15 -12.35 2.15
C ASN A 27 3.24 -12.92 3.05
N PHE A 28 3.91 -13.98 2.58
CA PHE A 28 5.10 -14.52 3.21
C PHE A 28 6.24 -14.52 2.19
N TYR A 29 7.27 -13.73 2.44
CA TYR A 29 8.45 -13.62 1.58
C TYR A 29 9.65 -14.32 2.25
N PRO A 30 9.96 -15.57 1.87
CA PRO A 30 11.07 -16.31 2.48
C PRO A 30 12.42 -15.74 2.07
N ARG A 31 13.48 -16.09 2.82
CA ARG A 31 14.86 -15.77 2.43
C ARG A 31 15.16 -16.31 1.03
N CYS A 32 15.72 -15.47 0.17
CA CYS A 32 16.11 -15.83 -1.19
C CYS A 32 17.63 -15.92 -1.30
N SER A 33 18.15 -16.96 -1.96
CA SER A 33 19.59 -17.12 -2.20
C SER A 33 20.12 -16.23 -3.33
N ARG A 34 19.23 -15.77 -4.22
CA ARG A 34 19.54 -14.92 -5.38
C ARG A 34 18.57 -13.73 -5.50
N PRO A 35 18.54 -12.82 -4.51
CA PRO A 35 17.64 -11.67 -4.51
C PRO A 35 17.95 -10.66 -5.64
N ASP A 36 19.12 -10.80 -6.29
CA ASP A 36 19.52 -10.06 -7.49
C ASP A 36 18.74 -10.47 -8.75
N LEU A 37 18.13 -11.66 -8.75
CA LEU A 37 17.47 -12.24 -9.93
C LEU A 37 15.94 -12.31 -9.82
N VAL A 38 15.39 -12.22 -8.61
CA VAL A 38 13.96 -12.37 -8.35
C VAL A 38 13.46 -11.34 -7.35
N LEU A 39 12.23 -10.88 -7.56
CA LEU A 39 11.54 -9.97 -6.66
C LEU A 39 10.49 -10.74 -5.85
N GLY A 40 10.29 -10.34 -4.58
CA GLY A 40 9.21 -10.89 -3.75
C GLY A 40 7.83 -10.59 -4.36
N VAL A 41 7.64 -9.35 -4.82
CA VAL A 41 6.49 -8.92 -5.64
C VAL A 41 6.99 -7.98 -6.74
N LYS A 42 6.41 -8.07 -7.94
CA LYS A 42 6.77 -7.18 -9.04
C LYS A 42 6.25 -5.75 -8.78
N PRO A 43 6.90 -4.71 -9.33
CA PRO A 43 6.38 -3.35 -9.31
C PRO A 43 4.94 -3.28 -9.82
N HIS A 44 4.07 -2.60 -9.08
CA HIS A 44 2.67 -2.38 -9.44
C HIS A 44 2.10 -1.18 -8.66
N THR A 45 0.93 -0.72 -9.07
CA THR A 45 0.04 0.12 -8.27
C THR A 45 -1.11 -0.73 -7.72
N ASP A 46 -1.70 -0.26 -6.63
CA ASP A 46 -2.85 -0.93 -6.03
C ASP A 46 -4.13 -0.53 -6.75
N ARG A 47 -4.97 -1.50 -7.13
CA ARG A 47 -6.29 -1.22 -7.73
C ARG A 47 -7.34 -0.76 -6.71
N SER A 48 -7.02 -0.78 -5.42
CA SER A 48 -7.93 -0.40 -4.34
C SER A 48 -8.13 1.12 -4.29
N GLY A 49 -9.03 1.58 -3.43
CA GLY A 49 -9.03 3.00 -3.02
C GLY A 49 -7.92 3.28 -2.02
N ILE A 50 -7.93 2.58 -0.89
CA ILE A 50 -6.94 2.71 0.17
C ILE A 50 -6.44 1.31 0.52
N THR A 51 -5.12 1.19 0.66
CA THR A 51 -4.47 0.02 1.23
C THR A 51 -3.87 0.39 2.56
N THR A 52 -4.11 -0.45 3.57
CA THR A 52 -3.48 -0.39 4.88
C THR A 52 -2.65 -1.65 5.07
N LEU A 53 -1.36 -1.48 5.30
CA LEU A 53 -0.39 -2.56 5.38
C LEU A 53 0.30 -2.56 6.75
N LEU A 54 0.23 -3.72 7.42
CA LEU A 54 1.08 -4.04 8.55
C LEU A 54 2.32 -4.77 8.02
N GLN A 55 3.49 -4.13 8.15
CA GLN A 55 4.76 -4.73 7.74
C GLN A 55 5.29 -5.70 8.80
N ASP A 56 6.28 -6.51 8.40
CA ASP A 56 7.08 -7.27 9.36
C ASP A 56 7.76 -6.30 10.35
N LYS A 57 7.96 -6.73 11.59
CA LYS A 57 8.50 -5.86 12.66
C LYS A 57 10.00 -5.59 12.51
N GLU A 58 10.74 -6.48 11.88
CA GLU A 58 12.21 -6.45 11.85
C GLU A 58 12.79 -6.58 10.44
N VAL A 59 12.02 -7.06 9.47
CA VAL A 59 12.50 -7.30 8.11
C VAL A 59 12.01 -6.21 7.15
N GLU A 60 12.95 -5.44 6.59
CA GLU A 60 12.67 -4.49 5.51
C GLU A 60 12.43 -5.20 4.17
N GLY A 61 11.72 -4.54 3.24
CA GLY A 61 11.56 -5.05 1.88
C GLY A 61 10.58 -4.28 1.00
N LEU A 62 9.66 -3.51 1.60
CA LEU A 62 8.77 -2.64 0.84
C LEU A 62 9.55 -1.44 0.29
N GLN A 63 9.39 -1.19 -1.01
CA GLN A 63 9.93 -0.02 -1.68
C GLN A 63 8.84 0.66 -2.48
N VAL A 64 8.92 1.99 -2.58
CA VAL A 64 8.07 2.83 -3.42
C VAL A 64 8.92 3.56 -4.45
N LEU A 65 8.37 3.82 -5.63
CA LEU A 65 9.07 4.58 -6.68
C LEU A 65 8.70 6.05 -6.57
N ILE A 66 9.71 6.92 -6.33
CA ILE A 66 9.56 8.37 -6.25
C ILE A 66 10.63 8.99 -7.15
N ASP A 67 10.24 9.84 -8.09
CA ASP A 67 11.14 10.48 -9.06
C ASP A 67 12.12 9.49 -9.73
N ASP A 68 11.56 8.38 -10.25
CA ASP A 68 12.26 7.26 -10.89
C ASP A 68 13.32 6.55 -10.00
N LYS A 69 13.20 6.70 -8.68
CA LYS A 69 14.09 6.06 -7.71
C LYS A 69 13.31 5.21 -6.71
N TRP A 70 13.79 4.00 -6.49
CA TRP A 70 13.25 3.14 -5.44
C TRP A 70 13.70 3.64 -4.07
N VAL A 71 12.73 3.90 -3.19
CA VAL A 71 12.92 4.37 -1.82
C VAL A 71 12.34 3.33 -0.87
N ASN A 72 13.13 2.91 0.12
CA ASN A 72 12.66 1.99 1.15
C ASN A 72 11.59 2.67 2.00
N VAL A 73 10.49 1.97 2.24
CA VAL A 73 9.52 2.38 3.27
C VAL A 73 10.05 1.88 4.62
N PRO A 74 10.29 2.76 5.60
CA PRO A 74 10.89 2.35 6.87
C PRO A 74 9.95 1.41 7.63
N THR A 75 10.52 0.39 8.25
CA THR A 75 9.82 -0.44 9.22
C THR A 75 9.77 0.29 10.56
N ILE A 76 8.57 0.69 10.97
CA ILE A 76 8.32 1.36 12.25
C ILE A 76 7.47 0.41 13.10
N PRO A 77 7.93 0.00 14.31
CA PRO A 77 7.15 -0.87 15.19
C PRO A 77 5.74 -0.34 15.43
N ASP A 78 4.76 -1.24 15.30
CA ASP A 78 3.33 -0.99 15.51
C ASP A 78 2.70 0.07 14.59
N ALA A 79 3.43 0.53 13.57
CA ALA A 79 2.89 1.43 12.55
C ALA A 79 2.21 0.68 11.40
N LEU A 80 1.23 1.34 10.80
CA LEU A 80 0.60 0.91 9.55
C LEU A 80 1.08 1.81 8.43
N VAL A 81 1.47 1.22 7.31
CA VAL A 81 1.68 1.93 6.06
C VAL A 81 0.32 2.12 5.41
N VAL A 82 0.03 3.35 4.98
CA VAL A 82 -1.19 3.67 4.24
C VAL A 82 -0.79 4.23 2.89
N ASN A 83 -1.31 3.65 1.81
CA ASN A 83 -1.17 4.19 0.47
C ASN A 83 -2.52 4.29 -0.24
N LEU A 84 -2.56 5.19 -1.21
CA LEU A 84 -3.71 5.37 -2.09
C LEU A 84 -3.50 4.51 -3.32
N GLY A 85 -4.55 3.82 -3.74
CA GLY A 85 -4.57 3.07 -4.99
C GLY A 85 -5.22 3.87 -6.11
N ASP A 86 -5.30 3.24 -7.27
CA ASP A 86 -5.74 3.81 -8.54
C ASP A 86 -7.16 4.42 -8.47
N GLN A 87 -8.03 3.95 -7.56
CA GLN A 87 -9.39 4.51 -7.42
C GLN A 87 -9.43 5.87 -6.73
N MET A 88 -8.32 6.32 -6.15
CA MET A 88 -8.21 7.62 -5.45
C MET A 88 -7.40 8.66 -6.24
N GLN A 89 -6.96 8.33 -7.46
CA GLN A 89 -6.31 9.25 -8.39
C GLN A 89 -7.34 10.04 -9.20
#